data_AF-A0A2K3NEZ3-F1
#
_entry.id   AF-A0A2K3NEZ3-F1
#
_cell.length_a   1.000
_cell.length_b   1.000
_cell.length_c   1.000
_cell.angle_alpha   90.00
_cell.angle_beta   90.00
_cell.angle_gamma   90.00
#
_symmetry.space_group_name_H-M   'P 1'
#
loop_
_entity.id
_entity.type
_entity.pdbx_description
1 polymer ?
#
loop_
_entity_poly.entity_id
_entity_poly.type
_entity_poly.pdbx_seq_one_letter_code
_entity_poly.pdbx_strand_id
1 'polypeptide(L)' 'MAEKLMQAVQYNSYGGGASGLKHVEVPIPTPKNNEVLIKLEATSINPVDWKIQKG' A
#
# COMPACT_ATOMS: atom_id res chain seq x y z
N MET A 1 17.79 15.03 8.01
CA MET A 1 16.50 15.48 7.43
C MET A 1 15.42 14.52 7.90
N ALA A 2 14.22 15.00 8.22
CA ALA A 2 13.11 14.11 8.56
C ALA A 2 12.71 13.25 7.35
N GLU A 3 12.37 11.98 7.57
CA GLU A 3 11.86 11.12 6.51
C GLU A 3 10.53 11.66 5.99
N LYS A 4 10.39 11.73 4.67
CA LYS A 4 9.14 12.16 4.04
C LYS A 4 8.19 10.97 3.95
N LEU A 5 7.02 11.10 4.56
CA LEU A 5 5.99 10.06 4.58
C LEU A 5 4.96 10.28 3.46
N MET A 6 4.26 9.21 3.09
CA MET A 6 3.06 9.22 2.27
C MET A 6 1.93 8.46 2.95
N GLN A 7 0.70 8.83 2.61
CA GLN A 7 -0.50 8.10 3.01
C GLN A 7 -0.65 6.86 2.12
N ALA A 8 -0.92 5.72 2.74
CA ALA A 8 -1.13 4.45 2.08
C ALA A 8 -2.31 3.69 2.70
N VAL A 9 -2.76 2.67 1.96
CA VAL A 9 -3.78 1.73 2.41
C VAL A 9 -3.15 0.35 2.46
N GLN A 10 -3.12 -0.29 3.64
CA GLN A 10 -2.32 -1.49 3.89
C GLN A 10 -3.07 -2.52 4.76
N TYR A 11 -2.80 -3.80 4.51
CA TYR A 11 -3.08 -4.90 5.44
C TYR A 11 -1.83 -5.23 6.28
N ASN A 12 -1.99 -5.44 7.59
CA ASN A 12 -0.88 -5.84 8.47
C ASN A 12 -0.89 -7.34 8.82
N SER A 13 -1.94 -8.06 8.42
CA SER A 13 -2.10 -9.50 8.63
C SER A 13 -3.04 -10.08 7.58
N TYR A 14 -2.92 -11.39 7.33
CA TYR A 14 -3.94 -12.14 6.60
C TYR A 14 -5.22 -12.30 7.44
N GLY A 15 -6.36 -12.47 6.78
CA GLY A 15 -7.67 -12.64 7.40
C GLY A 15 -8.28 -11.34 7.95
N GLY A 16 -9.60 -11.30 8.13
CA GLY A 16 -10.35 -10.10 8.53
C GLY A 16 -11.01 -9.35 7.38
N GLY A 17 -10.71 -9.68 6.12
CA GLY A 17 -11.38 -9.08 4.96
C GLY A 17 -11.22 -7.57 4.91
N ALA A 18 -12.28 -6.88 4.48
CA ALA A 18 -12.26 -5.43 4.29
C ALA A 18 -11.95 -4.64 5.58
N SER A 19 -12.30 -5.14 6.77
CA SER A 19 -12.02 -4.43 8.04
C SER A 19 -10.54 -4.47 8.42
N GLY A 20 -9.75 -5.35 7.82
CA GLY A 20 -8.29 -5.40 7.99
C GLY A 20 -7.55 -4.28 7.26
N LEU A 21 -8.23 -3.58 6.33
CA LEU A 21 -7.64 -2.52 5.50
C LEU A 21 -7.49 -1.23 6.33
N LYS A 22 -6.28 -0.69 6.41
CA LYS A 22 -5.98 0.48 7.26
C LYS A 22 -5.33 1.61 6.46
N HIS A 23 -5.73 2.83 6.77
CA HIS A 23 -4.98 4.03 6.39
C HIS A 23 -3.77 4.18 7.30
N VAL A 24 -2.59 4.32 6.70
CA VAL A 24 -1.31 4.39 7.41
C VAL A 24 -0.40 5.42 6.76
N GLU A 25 0.60 5.88 7.50
CA GLU A 25 1.73 6.60 6.95
C GLU A 25 2.92 5.67 6.79
N VAL A 26 3.55 5.72 5.61
CA VAL A 26 4.75 4.94 5.28
C VAL A 26 5.80 5.85 4.65
N PRO A 27 7.10 5.53 4.74
CA PRO A 27 8.14 6.29 4.05
C PRO A 27 7.91 6.30 2.53
N ILE A 28 8.18 7.43 1.89
CA ILE A 28 8.21 7.49 0.42
C ILE A 28 9.40 6.64 -0.07
N PRO A 29 9.17 5.64 -0.94
CA PRO A 29 10.25 4.79 -1.42
C PRO A 29 11.20 5.57 -2.32
N THR A 30 12.50 5.25 -2.24
CA THR A 30 13.52 5.77 -3.16
C THR A 30 13.67 4.80 -4.33
N PRO A 31 13.40 5.21 -5.58
CA PRO A 31 13.55 4.33 -6.73
C PRO A 31 15.02 3.97 -6.98
N LYS A 32 15.29 2.72 -7.38
CA LYS A 32 16.61 2.26 -7.83
C LYS A 32 16.84 2.54 -9.31
N ASN A 33 17.99 2.11 -9.83
CA ASN A 33 18.28 2.15 -11.26
C ASN A 33 17.20 1.37 -12.04
N ASN A 34 16.64 2.01 -13.07
CA ASN A 34 15.54 1.50 -13.92
C ASN A 34 14.17 1.37 -13.23
N GLU A 35 13.96 2.02 -12.09
CA GLU A 35 12.64 2.15 -11.47
C GLU A 35 12.12 3.59 -11.58
N VAL A 36 10.80 3.76 -11.53
CA VAL A 36 10.15 5.08 -11.50
C VAL A 36 9.30 5.19 -10.24
N LEU A 37 9.38 6.36 -9.58
CA LEU A 37 8.48 6.69 -8.48
C LEU A 37 7.23 7.36 -9.04
N ILE A 38 6.07 6.75 -8.81
CA ILE A 38 4.78 7.25 -9.29
C ILE A 38 3.94 7.68 -8.10
N LYS A 39 3.43 8.91 -8.14
CA LYS A 39 2.38 9.37 -7.22
C LYS A 39 1.02 8.93 -7.79
N LEU A 40 0.33 8.03 -7.10
CA LEU A 40 -1.00 7.58 -7.51
C LEU A 40 -2.05 8.61 -7.07
N GLU A 41 -2.93 9.00 -7.98
CA GLU A 41 -4.13 9.79 -7.67
C GLU A 41 -5.36 8.89 -7.42
N ALA A 42 -5.37 7.69 -8.01
CA ALA A 42 -6.41 6.68 -7.82
C ALA A 42 -5.88 5.27 -8.10
N THR A 43 -6.52 4.27 -7.50
CA THR A 43 -6.30 2.84 -7.79
C THR A 43 -7.61 2.06 -7.66
N SER A 44 -7.66 0.85 -8.22
CA SER A 44 -8.82 -0.04 -8.17
C SER A 44 -8.65 -1.11 -7.09
N ILE A 45 -9.77 -1.54 -6.48
CA ILE A 45 -9.84 -2.81 -5.77
C ILE A 45 -10.28 -3.90 -6.74
N ASN A 46 -9.48 -4.95 -6.85
CA ASN A 46 -9.63 -6.07 -7.78
C ASN A 46 -9.93 -7.38 -7.05
N PRO A 47 -10.46 -8.39 -7.76
CA PRO A 47 -10.77 -9.67 -7.13
C PRO A 47 -9.57 -10.45 -6.57
N VAL A 48 -8.34 -10.11 -6.95
CA VAL A 48 -7.15 -10.75 -6.40
C VAL A 48 -6.80 -10.21 -5.01
N ASP A 49 -7.18 -8.97 -4.70
CA ASP A 49 -6.76 -8.31 -3.45
C ASP A 49 -7.35 -8.99 -2.22
N TRP A 50 -8.63 -9.37 -2.27
CA TRP A 50 -9.29 -10.13 -1.18
C TRP A 50 -8.91 -11.60 -1.15
N LYS A 51 -8.41 -12.17 -2.26
CA LYS A 51 -7.85 -13.53 -2.26
C LYS A 51 -6.52 -13.55 -1.54
N ILE A 52 -5.61 -12.62 -1.87
CA ILE A 52 -4.33 -12.46 -1.18
C ILE A 52 -4.54 -12.18 0.31
N GLN A 53 -5.53 -11.35 0.64
CA GLN A 53 -5.86 -11.01 2.02
C GLN A 53 -6.18 -12.24 2.88
N LYS A 54 -6.78 -13.29 2.30
CA LYS A 54 -7.19 -14.49 3.04
C LYS A 54 -6.03 -15.40 3.44
N GLY A 55 -4.84 -15.23 2.85
CA GLY A 55 -3.74 -16.18 2.94
C GLY A 55 -3.84 -17.23 1.85
#